data_AF-A0A5J9UVW3-F1
#
_entry.id   AF-A0A5J9UVW3-F1
#
_cell.length_a   1.000
_cell.length_b   1.000
_cell.length_c   1.000
_cell.angle_alpha   90.00
_cell.angle_beta   90.00
_cell.angle_gamma   90.00
#
_symmetry.space_group_name_H-M   'P 1'
#
loop_
_entity.id
_entity.type
_entity.pdbx_description
1 polymer ?
#
loop_
_entity_poly.entity_id
_entity_poly.type
_entity_poly.pdbx_seq_one_letter_code
_entity_poly.pdbx_strand_id
1 'polypeptide(L)'
;SITKTLERYQHCCYNAQDANNPLSEPQSWYQEMSKLRAKFEALQRTQRHLLGEDLGPLNVKELQQLEKQLECALSQARQRKTQLMMEQVEELRRKLEAEGCSNYRTLQQAAWPAPGAGAVVEHDGATFHVQQQQQQPAHSAAMDCEPTLQIGFPHHQFLPSEAANNIPRSSAPGGESSFMLGWVL
;
A
#
# COMPACT_ATOMS: atom_id res chain seq x y z
N SER A 1 5.66 -1.73 -81.04
CA SER A 1 4.50 -2.64 -80.99
C SER A 1 4.05 -2.79 -79.56
N ILE A 2 2.74 -2.83 -79.34
CA ILE A 2 2.13 -3.02 -78.02
C ILE A 2 2.55 -4.35 -77.38
N THR A 3 2.82 -5.35 -78.21
CA THR A 3 3.33 -6.67 -77.81
C THR A 3 4.66 -6.60 -77.08
N LYS A 4 5.63 -5.82 -77.58
CA LYS A 4 6.93 -5.60 -76.93
C LYS A 4 6.81 -4.85 -75.59
N THR A 5 5.78 -4.03 -75.44
CA THR A 5 5.52 -3.31 -74.19
C THR A 5 4.88 -4.25 -73.17
N LEU A 6 3.96 -5.11 -73.60
CA LEU A 6 3.38 -6.19 -72.81
C LEU A 6 4.43 -7.20 -72.35
N GLU A 7 5.32 -7.66 -73.24
CA GLU A 7 6.40 -8.58 -72.92
C GLU A 7 7.36 -8.00 -71.88
N ARG A 8 7.76 -6.73 -72.03
CA ARG A 8 8.58 -6.06 -71.00
C ARG A 8 7.86 -5.91 -69.67
N TYR A 9 6.57 -5.59 -69.69
CA TYR A 9 5.78 -5.47 -68.46
C TYR A 9 5.68 -6.83 -67.75
N GLN A 10 5.36 -7.89 -68.51
CA GLN A 10 5.31 -9.26 -68.01
C GLN A 10 6.66 -9.70 -67.43
N HIS A 11 7.76 -9.42 -68.13
CA HIS A 11 9.09 -9.75 -67.65
C HIS A 11 9.48 -8.96 -66.39
N CYS A 12 9.15 -7.67 -66.30
CA CYS A 12 9.43 -6.86 -65.10
C CYS A 12 8.56 -7.24 -63.90
N CYS A 13 7.31 -7.67 -64.11
CA CYS A 13 6.41 -8.02 -63.01
C CYS A 13 6.61 -9.45 -62.49
N TYR A 14 6.91 -10.41 -63.38
CA TYR A 14 7.03 -11.82 -63.01
C TYR A 14 8.50 -12.26 -62.81
N ASN A 15 9.49 -11.80 -63.59
CA ASN A 15 10.89 -12.19 -63.36
C ASN A 15 11.58 -11.37 -62.26
N ALA A 16 11.05 -10.21 -61.85
CA ALA A 16 11.58 -9.50 -60.68
C ALA A 16 11.25 -10.20 -59.36
N GLN A 17 10.29 -11.13 -59.36
CA GLN A 17 9.85 -11.88 -58.19
C GLN A 17 10.91 -12.88 -57.70
N ASP A 18 11.86 -13.29 -58.57
CA ASP A 18 12.89 -14.29 -58.25
C ASP A 18 14.19 -13.72 -57.67
N ALA A 19 14.46 -12.41 -57.81
CA ALA A 19 15.74 -11.82 -57.35
C ALA A 19 15.63 -10.89 -56.13
N ASN A 20 14.45 -10.34 -55.86
CA ASN A 20 14.18 -9.55 -54.66
C ASN A 20 12.66 -9.40 -54.56
N ASN A 21 12.00 -10.12 -53.64
CA ASN A 21 10.54 -10.20 -53.60
C ASN A 21 9.94 -9.10 -52.68
N PRO A 22 9.52 -7.92 -53.20
CA PRO A 22 8.82 -6.92 -52.40
C PRO A 22 7.42 -7.36 -51.95
N LEU A 23 6.90 -8.49 -52.45
CA LEU A 23 5.65 -9.10 -51.96
C LEU A 23 5.86 -9.89 -50.66
N SER A 24 7.11 -10.24 -50.33
CA SER A 24 7.46 -10.94 -49.10
C SER A 24 7.31 -10.05 -47.86
N GLU A 25 7.62 -8.76 -47.97
CA GLU A 25 7.51 -7.79 -46.87
C GLU A 25 6.06 -7.59 -46.37
N PRO A 26 5.08 -7.31 -47.24
CA PRO A 26 3.67 -7.25 -46.83
C PRO A 26 3.17 -8.56 -46.24
N GLN A 27 3.50 -9.71 -46.86
CA GLN A 27 3.12 -11.03 -46.38
C GLN A 27 3.71 -11.33 -44.99
N SER A 28 4.98 -10.97 -44.78
CA SER A 28 5.68 -11.04 -43.49
C SER A 28 5.00 -10.16 -42.45
N TRP A 29 4.67 -8.91 -42.80
CA TRP A 29 3.94 -7.99 -41.92
C TRP A 29 2.56 -8.53 -41.49
N TYR A 30 1.79 -9.09 -42.41
CA TYR A 30 0.51 -9.75 -42.09
C TYR A 30 0.70 -10.95 -41.16
N GLN A 31 1.76 -11.73 -41.36
CA GLN A 31 2.07 -12.87 -40.50
C GLN A 31 2.46 -12.41 -39.09
N GLU A 32 3.31 -11.38 -38.97
CA GLU A 32 3.69 -10.79 -37.68
C GLU A 32 2.49 -10.17 -36.95
N MET A 33 1.61 -9.47 -37.68
CA MET A 33 0.37 -8.93 -37.12
C MET A 33 -0.55 -10.06 -36.60
N SER A 34 -0.65 -11.17 -37.34
CA SER A 34 -1.44 -12.33 -36.91
C SER A 34 -0.85 -12.98 -35.65
N LYS A 35 0.48 -13.13 -35.57
CA LYS A 35 1.17 -13.62 -34.37
C LYS A 35 0.94 -12.69 -33.18
N LEU A 36 1.03 -11.37 -33.38
CA LEU A 36 0.80 -10.38 -32.34
C LEU A 36 -0.64 -10.43 -31.83
N ARG A 37 -1.61 -10.52 -32.74
CA ARG A 37 -3.03 -10.66 -32.41
C ARG A 37 -3.30 -11.92 -31.61
N ALA A 38 -2.73 -13.07 -32.01
CA ALA A 38 -2.87 -14.31 -31.25
C ALA A 38 -2.31 -14.19 -29.82
N LYS A 39 -1.16 -13.52 -29.65
CA LYS A 39 -0.59 -13.24 -28.31
C LYS A 39 -1.50 -12.34 -27.48
N PHE A 40 -2.06 -11.29 -28.09
CA PHE A 40 -2.99 -10.39 -27.42
C PHE A 40 -4.25 -11.13 -26.95
N GLU A 41 -4.87 -11.91 -27.83
CA GLU A 41 -6.08 -12.67 -27.50
C GLU A 41 -5.80 -13.73 -26.41
N ALA A 42 -4.64 -14.37 -26.43
CA ALA A 42 -4.22 -15.28 -25.38
C ALA A 42 -4.03 -14.56 -24.03
N LEU A 43 -3.40 -13.38 -24.04
CA LEU A 43 -3.20 -12.58 -22.84
C LEU A 43 -4.54 -12.10 -22.25
N GLN A 44 -5.44 -11.58 -23.10
CA GLN A 44 -6.77 -11.14 -22.68
C GLN A 44 -7.59 -12.30 -22.11
N ARG A 45 -7.49 -13.50 -22.70
CA ARG A 45 -8.14 -14.70 -22.16
C ARG A 45 -7.61 -15.05 -20.77
N THR A 46 -6.29 -15.03 -20.58
CA THR A 46 -5.68 -15.25 -19.27
C THR A 46 -6.13 -14.20 -18.24
N GLN A 47 -6.21 -12.93 -18.64
CA GLN A 47 -6.73 -11.86 -17.76
C GLN A 47 -8.17 -12.16 -17.31
N ARG A 48 -9.06 -12.54 -18.24
CA ARG A 48 -10.43 -12.92 -17.91
C ARG A 48 -10.48 -14.07 -16.91
N HIS A 49 -9.69 -15.13 -17.13
CA HIS A 49 -9.60 -16.24 -16.17
C HIS A 49 -9.13 -15.77 -14.78
N LEU A 50 -8.11 -14.91 -14.71
CA LEU A 50 -7.62 -14.35 -13.44
C LEU A 50 -8.66 -13.48 -12.73
N LEU A 51 -9.59 -12.88 -13.48
CA LEU A 51 -10.74 -12.13 -12.95
C LEU A 51 -11.93 -13.04 -12.61
N GLY A 52 -11.83 -14.35 -12.83
CA GLY A 52 -12.90 -15.32 -12.58
C GLY A 52 -13.94 -15.39 -13.71
N GLU A 53 -13.65 -14.82 -14.87
CA GLU A 53 -14.52 -14.83 -16.05
C GLU A 53 -14.14 -15.98 -17.01
N ASP A 54 -15.09 -16.42 -17.84
CA ASP A 54 -14.90 -17.42 -18.90
C ASP A 54 -14.17 -18.71 -18.44
N LEU A 55 -14.50 -19.19 -17.24
CA LEU A 55 -13.89 -20.39 -16.65
C LEU A 55 -14.41 -21.72 -17.23
N GLY A 56 -15.53 -21.70 -17.96
CA GLY A 56 -16.17 -22.91 -18.50
C GLY A 56 -15.27 -23.83 -19.33
N PRO A 57 -14.33 -23.33 -20.15
CA PRO A 57 -13.39 -24.15 -20.91
C PRO A 57 -12.27 -24.81 -20.08
N LEU A 58 -12.07 -24.40 -18.82
CA LEU A 58 -11.00 -24.94 -17.97
C LEU A 58 -11.44 -26.24 -17.31
N ASN A 59 -10.54 -27.21 -17.27
CA ASN A 59 -10.76 -28.43 -16.50
C ASN A 59 -10.41 -28.24 -15.01
N VAL A 60 -10.74 -29.22 -14.18
CA VAL A 60 -10.52 -29.16 -12.71
C VAL A 60 -9.07 -28.91 -12.33
N LYS A 61 -8.10 -29.50 -13.04
CA LYS A 61 -6.67 -29.29 -12.74
C LYS A 61 -6.23 -27.87 -13.08
N GLU A 62 -6.72 -27.33 -14.20
CA GLU A 62 -6.44 -25.96 -14.62
C GLU A 62 -7.05 -24.94 -13.66
N LEU A 63 -8.27 -25.19 -13.18
CA LEU A 63 -8.93 -24.38 -12.15
C LEU A 63 -8.16 -24.38 -10.83
N GLN A 64 -7.72 -25.55 -10.35
CA GLN A 64 -6.91 -25.65 -9.13
C GLN A 64 -5.57 -24.90 -9.27
N GLN A 65 -4.95 -24.97 -10.45
CA GLN A 65 -3.71 -24.23 -10.71
C GLN A 65 -3.94 -22.72 -10.72
N LEU A 66 -5.05 -22.26 -11.30
CA LEU A 66 -5.46 -20.86 -11.32
C LEU A 66 -5.74 -20.34 -9.90
N GLU A 67 -6.48 -21.10 -9.10
CA GLU A 67 -6.77 -20.80 -7.69
C GLU A 67 -5.48 -20.65 -6.90
N LYS A 68 -4.58 -21.64 -6.98
CA LYS A 68 -3.27 -21.59 -6.32
C LYS A 68 -2.45 -20.37 -6.72
N GLN A 69 -2.47 -20.00 -8.01
CA GLN A 69 -1.77 -18.82 -8.48
C GLN A 69 -2.34 -17.53 -7.86
N LEU A 70 -3.66 -17.40 -7.79
CA LEU A 70 -4.33 -16.26 -7.16
C LEU A 70 -4.08 -16.19 -5.66
N GLU A 71 -4.12 -17.32 -4.95
CA GLU A 71 -3.80 -17.41 -3.53
C GLU A 71 -2.37 -16.96 -3.24
N CYS A 72 -1.39 -17.44 -4.01
CA CYS A 72 0.01 -17.04 -3.88
C CYS A 72 0.18 -15.53 -4.13
N ALA A 73 -0.46 -14.97 -5.15
CA ALA A 73 -0.37 -13.55 -5.46
C ALA A 73 -1.03 -12.69 -4.36
N LEU A 74 -2.20 -13.10 -3.86
CA LEU A 74 -2.92 -12.43 -2.78
C LEU A 74 -2.12 -12.45 -1.48
N SER A 75 -1.53 -13.59 -1.14
CA SER A 75 -0.66 -13.74 0.04
C SER A 75 0.54 -12.78 -0.05
N GLN A 76 1.23 -12.73 -1.19
CA GLN A 76 2.33 -11.79 -1.42
C GLN A 76 1.90 -10.32 -1.31
N ALA A 77 0.75 -9.97 -1.89
CA ALA A 77 0.21 -8.61 -1.81
C ALA A 77 -0.09 -8.21 -0.36
N ARG A 78 -0.73 -9.10 0.41
CA ARG A 78 -1.01 -8.88 1.84
C ARG A 78 0.29 -8.73 2.63
N GLN A 79 1.25 -9.62 2.42
CA GLN A 79 2.55 -9.57 3.09
C GLN A 79 3.27 -8.25 2.82
N ARG A 80 3.30 -7.81 1.55
CA ARG A 80 3.91 -6.53 1.18
C ARG A 80 3.19 -5.35 1.82
N LYS A 81 1.84 -5.37 1.85
CA LYS A 81 1.05 -4.33 2.53
C LYS A 81 1.40 -4.26 4.01
N THR A 82 1.42 -5.39 4.71
CA THR A 82 1.78 -5.44 6.13
C THR A 82 3.19 -4.93 6.36
N GLN A 83 4.16 -5.33 5.53
CA GLN A 83 5.54 -4.87 5.61
C GLN A 83 5.63 -3.34 5.51
N LEU A 84 5.00 -2.74 4.50
CA LEU A 84 4.97 -1.28 4.32
C LEU A 84 4.30 -0.55 5.50
N MET A 85 3.23 -1.12 6.06
CA MET A 85 2.57 -0.55 7.24
C MET A 85 3.48 -0.60 8.48
N MET A 86 4.20 -1.70 8.69
CA MET A 86 5.16 -1.82 9.80
C MET A 86 6.30 -0.81 9.65
N GLU A 87 6.87 -0.67 8.44
CA GLU A 87 7.90 0.33 8.15
C GLU A 87 7.42 1.76 8.45
N GLN A 88 6.16 2.08 8.11
CA GLN A 88 5.57 3.39 8.40
C GLN A 88 5.38 3.62 9.91
N VAL A 89 4.94 2.60 10.64
CA VAL A 89 4.81 2.68 12.11
C VAL A 89 6.17 2.91 12.76
N GLU A 90 7.19 2.18 12.34
CA GLU A 90 8.55 2.34 12.87
C GLU A 90 9.13 3.72 12.56
N GLU A 91 8.91 4.23 11.34
CA GLU A 91 9.34 5.58 10.97
C GLU A 91 8.67 6.65 11.82
N LEU A 92 7.37 6.53 12.08
CA LEU A 92 6.65 7.47 12.95
C LEU A 92 7.15 7.38 14.40
N ARG A 93 7.43 6.18 14.91
CA ARG A 93 8.03 6.00 16.25
C ARG A 93 9.39 6.68 16.36
N ARG A 94 10.28 6.48 15.38
CA ARG A 94 11.59 7.14 15.35
C ARG A 94 11.47 8.66 15.35
N LYS A 95 10.53 9.22 14.57
CA LYS A 95 10.27 10.67 14.56
C LYS A 95 9.80 11.18 15.91
N LEU A 96 8.84 10.50 16.54
CA LEU A 96 8.35 10.86 17.86
C LEU A 96 9.47 10.82 18.91
N GLU A 97 10.32 9.80 18.89
CA GLU A 97 11.46 9.69 19.81
C GLU A 97 12.47 10.83 19.58
N ALA A 98 12.78 11.15 18.32
CA ALA A 98 13.69 12.23 17.99
C ALA A 98 13.17 13.61 18.41
N GLU A 99 11.88 13.87 18.19
CA GLU A 99 11.20 15.10 18.62
C GLU A 99 11.11 15.16 20.16
N GLY A 100 10.77 14.05 20.82
CA GLY A 100 10.77 13.95 22.28
C GLY A 100 12.14 14.25 22.90
N CYS A 101 13.20 13.68 22.34
CA CYS A 101 14.58 13.95 22.77
C CYS A 101 14.96 15.42 22.56
N SER A 102 14.55 16.00 21.43
CA SER A 102 14.83 17.40 21.10
C SER A 102 14.09 18.35 22.05
N ASN A 103 12.81 18.08 22.33
CA ASN A 103 12.01 18.86 23.27
C ASN A 103 12.55 18.77 24.70
N TYR A 104 12.91 17.56 25.17
CA TYR A 104 13.51 17.38 26.49
C TYR A 104 14.83 18.15 26.64
N ARG A 105 15.67 18.15 25.59
CA ARG A 105 16.93 18.91 25.57
C ARG A 105 16.69 20.43 25.63
N THR A 106 15.71 20.93 24.88
CA THR A 106 15.33 22.35 24.90
C THR A 106 14.78 22.76 26.27
N LEU A 107 13.92 21.95 26.86
CA LEU A 107 13.42 22.16 28.22
C LEU A 107 14.54 22.14 29.25
N GLN A 108 15.54 21.27 29.11
CA GLN A 108 16.75 21.38 29.93
C GLN A 108 17.40 22.75 29.73
N GLN A 109 17.76 23.14 28.52
CA GLN A 109 18.43 24.43 28.31
C GLN A 109 17.65 25.64 28.83
N ALA A 110 16.31 25.61 28.75
CA ALA A 110 15.43 26.66 29.23
C ALA A 110 15.20 26.65 30.76
N ALA A 111 15.36 25.51 31.43
CA ALA A 111 15.09 25.36 32.86
C ALA A 111 16.23 25.90 33.77
N TRP A 112 17.34 26.37 33.19
CA TRP A 112 18.43 26.97 33.95
C TRP A 112 18.20 28.48 33.99
N PRO A 113 17.77 29.07 35.12
CA PRO A 113 17.88 30.51 35.26
C PRO A 113 19.37 30.84 35.26
N ALA A 114 19.80 31.70 34.35
CA ALA A 114 21.14 32.27 34.40
C ALA A 114 21.34 32.88 35.80
N PRO A 115 22.36 32.47 36.58
CA PRO A 115 22.66 33.12 37.84
C PRO A 115 23.18 34.52 37.51
N GLY A 116 22.29 35.51 37.58
CA GLY A 116 22.61 36.90 37.24
C GLY A 116 21.50 37.67 36.53
N ALA A 117 20.41 37.04 36.08
CA ALA A 117 19.23 37.77 35.60
C ALA A 117 18.39 38.30 36.78
N GLY A 118 19.03 39.13 37.63
CA GLY A 118 18.31 40.02 38.51
C GLY A 118 17.52 40.98 37.64
N ALA A 119 16.20 40.90 37.70
CA ALA A 119 15.37 42.04 37.32
C ALA A 119 15.76 43.17 38.26
N VAL A 120 16.62 44.08 37.79
CA VAL A 120 16.88 45.35 38.46
C VAL A 120 15.59 46.15 38.30
N VAL A 121 14.70 46.01 39.28
CA VAL A 121 13.69 47.02 39.55
C VAL A 121 14.41 48.08 40.37
N GLU A 122 14.86 49.14 39.70
CA GLU A 122 15.29 50.35 40.41
C GLU A 122 14.06 50.95 41.09
N HIS A 123 14.05 50.90 42.41
CA HIS A 123 13.33 51.88 43.19
C HIS A 123 14.16 52.25 44.42
N ASP A 124 14.68 53.48 44.40
CA ASP A 124 15.23 54.27 45.51
C ASP A 124 16.06 53.52 46.57
N GLY A 125 17.32 53.23 46.21
CA GLY A 125 18.45 53.55 47.08
C GLY A 125 18.66 52.77 48.39
N ALA A 126 18.19 51.53 48.51
CA ALA A 126 18.55 50.68 49.65
C ALA A 126 18.86 49.23 49.25
N THR A 127 20.12 48.83 49.39
CA THR A 127 20.57 47.45 49.18
C THR A 127 20.18 46.58 50.37
N PHE A 128 19.14 45.76 50.21
CA PHE A 128 18.84 44.67 51.15
C PHE A 128 19.26 43.34 50.53
N HIS A 129 20.17 42.64 51.21
CA HIS A 129 20.54 41.26 50.87
C HIS A 129 19.41 40.33 51.35
N VAL A 130 18.54 39.91 50.43
CA VAL A 130 17.60 38.82 50.69
C VAL A 130 18.35 37.50 50.53
N GLN A 131 18.77 36.92 51.65
CA GLN A 131 19.23 35.55 51.71
C GLN A 131 18.03 34.62 51.46
N GLN A 132 17.91 34.10 50.24
CA GLN A 132 16.88 33.12 49.91
C GLN A 132 17.22 31.80 50.61
N GLN A 133 16.52 31.54 51.71
CA GLN A 133 16.58 30.28 52.45
C GLN A 133 16.07 29.15 51.54
N GLN A 134 16.94 28.19 51.27
CA GLN A 134 16.60 26.96 50.55
C GLN A 134 15.71 26.09 51.45
N GLN A 135 14.40 26.12 51.22
CA GLN A 135 13.46 25.13 51.75
C GLN A 135 13.15 24.14 50.63
N GLN A 136 13.67 22.92 50.77
CA GLN A 136 13.14 21.76 50.07
C GLN A 136 11.77 21.42 50.67
N PRO A 137 10.72 21.20 49.86
CA PRO A 137 9.60 20.36 50.26
C PRO A 137 9.92 18.92 49.85
N ALA A 138 10.03 18.06 50.85
CA ALA A 138 10.21 16.63 50.68
C ALA A 138 8.85 15.94 50.51
N HIS A 139 8.27 15.90 49.30
CA HIS A 139 7.19 14.95 48.95
C HIS A 139 7.29 14.64 47.44
N SER A 140 7.89 13.51 47.06
CA SER A 140 7.17 12.27 46.69
C SER A 140 6.23 12.42 45.49
N ALA A 141 6.76 12.21 44.29
CA ALA A 141 6.33 11.17 43.36
C ALA A 141 7.24 11.24 42.12
N ALA A 142 8.11 10.25 41.96
CA ALA A 142 8.62 9.91 40.64
C ALA A 142 7.39 9.55 39.80
N MET A 143 7.04 10.42 38.84
CA MET A 143 6.07 10.04 37.83
C MET A 143 6.79 9.04 36.92
N ASP A 144 6.59 7.76 37.18
CA ASP A 144 6.83 6.71 36.20
C ASP A 144 5.84 6.96 35.05
N CYS A 145 6.28 7.73 34.06
CA CYS A 145 5.56 7.92 32.82
C CYS A 145 5.71 6.63 31.98
N GLU A 146 4.96 5.59 32.32
CA GLU A 146 4.70 4.50 31.38
C GLU A 146 3.41 4.84 30.61
N PRO A 147 3.47 5.22 29.32
CA PRO A 147 2.26 5.41 28.54
C PRO A 147 1.82 4.03 28.03
N THR A 148 1.23 3.20 28.89
CA THR A 148 0.58 1.97 28.42
C THR A 148 -0.74 2.36 27.76
N LEU A 149 -0.69 2.80 26.51
CA LEU A 149 -1.89 2.91 25.67
C LEU A 149 -2.38 1.48 25.36
N GLN A 150 -3.20 0.93 26.25
CA GLN A 150 -3.96 -0.28 25.98
C GLN A 150 -5.06 0.01 24.96
N ILE A 151 -4.71 -0.06 23.68
CA ILE A 151 -5.68 -0.16 22.60
C ILE A 151 -6.05 -1.65 22.49
N GLY A 152 -6.94 -2.09 23.36
CA GLY A 152 -7.44 -3.46 23.39
C GLY A 152 -8.60 -3.58 24.37
N PHE A 153 -9.71 -4.16 23.91
CA PHE A 153 -10.90 -4.41 24.73
C PHE A 153 -10.54 -5.23 25.98
N PRO A 154 -11.09 -4.92 27.18
CA PRO A 154 -10.85 -5.74 28.35
C PRO A 154 -11.49 -7.12 28.16
N HIS A 155 -10.64 -8.13 27.93
CA HIS A 155 -11.03 -9.53 27.98
C HIS A 155 -11.08 -9.95 29.46
N HIS A 156 -12.26 -9.87 30.07
CA HIS A 156 -12.52 -10.53 31.35
C HIS A 156 -13.50 -11.69 31.16
N GLN A 157 -13.01 -12.84 31.61
CA GLN A 157 -13.73 -14.02 32.12
C GLN A 157 -14.22 -15.08 31.12
N PHE A 158 -13.34 -16.07 30.94
CA PHE A 158 -13.71 -17.47 30.74
C PHE A 158 -14.67 -17.94 31.85
N LEU A 159 -15.84 -18.45 31.46
CA LEU A 159 -16.64 -19.44 32.19
C LEU A 159 -17.19 -20.45 31.15
N PRO A 160 -17.18 -21.77 31.42
CA PRO A 160 -17.43 -22.77 30.39
C PRO A 160 -18.91 -23.11 30.18
N SER A 161 -19.18 -23.47 28.92
CA SER A 161 -20.27 -24.24 28.30
C SER A 161 -21.39 -24.78 29.20
N GLU A 162 -22.65 -24.50 28.86
CA GLU A 162 -23.61 -25.50 28.39
C GLU A 162 -24.99 -24.89 28.09
N ALA A 163 -25.67 -25.48 27.10
CA ALA A 163 -27.07 -25.28 26.70
C ALA A 163 -27.45 -23.97 25.96
N ALA A 164 -27.56 -24.06 24.64
CA ALA A 164 -28.87 -24.09 23.97
C ALA A 164 -28.72 -23.93 22.45
N ASN A 165 -28.87 -25.05 21.74
CA ASN A 165 -29.47 -25.03 20.41
C ASN A 165 -30.74 -24.19 20.46
N ASN A 166 -30.90 -23.23 19.55
CA ASN A 166 -32.07 -23.10 18.66
C ASN A 166 -32.03 -21.75 17.93
N ILE A 167 -31.82 -21.84 16.61
CA ILE A 167 -32.02 -20.78 15.62
C ILE A 167 -33.53 -20.45 15.53
N PRO A 168 -33.91 -19.22 15.14
CA PRO A 168 -34.69 -19.16 13.91
C PRO A 168 -34.17 -18.11 12.91
N ARG A 169 -34.05 -18.58 11.66
CA ARG A 169 -33.90 -17.81 10.43
C ARG A 169 -35.13 -16.89 10.29
N SER A 170 -34.91 -15.59 10.19
CA SER A 170 -35.91 -14.67 9.64
C SER A 170 -35.58 -14.41 8.18
N SER A 171 -36.33 -15.08 7.30
CA SER A 171 -36.55 -14.69 5.91
C SER A 171 -37.58 -13.56 5.86
N ALA A 172 -37.31 -12.49 5.10
CA ALA A 172 -38.19 -11.84 4.09
C ALA A 172 -37.63 -10.43 3.71
N PRO A 173 -38.17 -9.72 2.69
CA PRO A 173 -37.35 -9.23 1.57
C PRO A 173 -37.36 -7.69 1.45
N GLY A 174 -36.30 -7.11 0.91
CA GLY A 174 -36.29 -5.67 0.66
C GLY A 174 -34.89 -5.23 0.30
N GLY A 175 -34.68 -4.96 -0.99
CA GLY A 175 -33.40 -4.55 -1.52
C GLY A 175 -33.05 -3.15 -1.06
N GLU A 176 -31.94 -3.03 -0.36
CA GLU A 176 -31.23 -1.76 -0.21
C GLU A 176 -29.74 -2.07 -0.36
N SER A 177 -29.22 -1.60 -1.49
CA SER A 177 -27.83 -1.70 -1.91
C SER A 177 -26.91 -1.03 -0.88
N SER A 178 -26.30 -1.82 0.01
CA SER A 178 -25.18 -1.38 0.83
C SER A 178 -23.85 -1.63 0.10
N PHE A 179 -23.71 -1.02 -1.09
CA PHE A 179 -22.40 -0.78 -1.70
C PHE A 179 -21.69 0.30 -0.86
N MET A 180 -20.91 -0.12 0.13
CA MET A 180 -19.95 0.78 0.78
C MET A 180 -18.83 1.12 -0.19
N LEU A 181 -19.06 2.20 -0.95
CA LEU A 181 -18.04 3.02 -1.56
C LEU A 181 -17.13 3.57 -0.46
N GLY A 182 -15.84 3.25 -0.51
CA GLY A 182 -14.93 3.82 0.46
C GLY A 182 -13.49 3.35 0.38
N TRP A 183 -12.85 3.40 -0.80
CA TRP A 183 -11.39 3.51 -0.92
C TRP A 183 -11.04 4.24 -2.22
N VAL A 184 -10.89 5.56 -2.12
CA VAL A 184 -10.07 6.36 -3.04
C VAL A 184 -8.97 6.98 -2.21
N LEU A 185 -7.74 6.53 -2.48
CA LEU A 185 -6.48 7.24 -2.28
C LEU A 185 -5.57 6.81 -3.43
#